data_AF-A0A852ZQ24-F1
#
_entry.id   AF-A0A852ZQ24-F1
#
_cell.length_a   1.000
_cell.length_b   1.000
_cell.length_c   1.000
_cell.angle_alpha   90.00
_cell.angle_beta   90.00
_cell.angle_gamma   90.00
#
_symmetry.space_group_name_H-M   'P 1'
#
loop_
_entity.id
_entity.type
_entity.pdbx_description
1 polymer ?
#
loop_
_entity_poly.entity_id
_entity_poly.type
_entity_poly.pdbx_seq_one_letter_code
_entity_poly.pdbx_strand_id
1 'polypeptide(L)' 'MRLEAVTFDVADAAPVAAFWAGLLNREVLREPEGVLGLGDMLQVGLRFVTSDTKQVGPRRLQLHLTSSSRGPAANR' A
#
# COMPACT_ATOMS: atom_id res chain seq x y z
N MET A 1 3.37 1.09 21.35
CA MET A 1 3.14 0.13 20.25
C MET A 1 2.95 0.90 18.96
N ARG A 2 3.47 0.42 17.83
CA ARG A 2 3.37 1.08 16.51
C ARG A 2 2.93 0.04 15.46
N LEU A 3 2.04 0.43 14.56
CA LEU A 3 1.65 -0.39 13.41
C LEU A 3 2.76 -0.29 12.35
N GLU A 4 3.42 -1.41 12.03
CA GLU A 4 4.54 -1.43 11.08
C GLU A 4 4.08 -1.54 9.63
N ALA A 5 3.17 -2.48 9.34
CA ALA A 5 2.62 -2.66 8.02
C ALA A 5 1.18 -3.21 8.07
N VAL A 6 0.40 -2.92 7.04
CA VAL A 6 -0.89 -3.56 6.79
C VAL A 6 -0.74 -4.53 5.62
N THR A 7 -1.24 -5.76 5.80
CA THR A 7 -1.17 -6.81 4.79
C THR A 7 -2.45 -6.88 3.97
N PHE A 8 -2.31 -6.95 2.65
CA PHE A 8 -3.38 -7.09 1.67
C PHE A 8 -3.19 -8.35 0.83
N ASP A 9 -4.23 -9.17 0.77
CA ASP A 9 -4.34 -10.25 -0.20
C ASP A 9 -4.63 -9.66 -1.58
N VAL A 10 -3.83 -10.04 -2.58
CA VAL A 10 -3.96 -9.59 -3.97
C VAL A 10 -3.69 -10.74 -4.93
N ALA A 11 -4.19 -10.64 -6.16
CA ALA A 11 -3.99 -11.69 -7.17
C ALA A 11 -2.52 -11.86 -7.60
N ASP A 12 -1.73 -10.78 -7.56
CA ASP A 12 -0.30 -10.80 -7.83
C ASP A 12 0.40 -9.70 -7.01
N ALA A 13 1.24 -10.09 -6.05
CA ALA A 13 1.88 -9.17 -5.12
C ALA A 13 2.90 -8.24 -5.79
N ALA A 14 3.66 -8.73 -6.78
CA ALA A 14 4.78 -7.99 -7.36
C ALA A 14 4.35 -6.71 -8.11
N PRO A 15 3.39 -6.74 -9.07
CA PRO A 15 2.97 -5.54 -9.78
C PRO A 15 2.21 -4.58 -8.88
N VAL A 16 1.43 -5.07 -7.90
CA VAL A 16 0.71 -4.23 -6.95
C VAL A 16 1.69 -3.47 -6.06
N ALA A 17 2.69 -4.17 -5.50
CA ALA A 17 3.72 -3.52 -4.70
C ALA A 17 4.50 -2.48 -5.50
N ALA A 18 4.88 -2.79 -6.75
CA ALA A 18 5.58 -1.85 -7.62
C ALA A 18 4.76 -0.58 -7.90
N PHE A 19 3.46 -0.71 -8.15
CA PHE A 19 2.56 0.42 -8.33
C PHE A 19 2.53 1.33 -7.10
N TRP A 20 2.28 0.76 -5.92
CA TRP A 20 2.17 1.52 -4.67
C TRP A 20 3.49 2.16 -4.27
N ALA A 21 4.60 1.44 -4.46
CA ALA A 21 5.94 1.96 -4.21
C ALA A 21 6.26 3.16 -5.12
N GLY A 22 5.91 3.07 -6.41
CA GLY A 22 6.07 4.18 -7.35
C GLY A 22 5.20 5.38 -6.99
N LEU A 23 3.92 5.15 -6.67
CA LEU A 23 2.98 6.21 -6.31
C LEU A 23 3.39 6.95 -5.03
N LEU A 24 3.93 6.22 -4.05
CA LEU A 24 4.27 6.76 -2.73
C LEU A 24 5.77 7.11 -2.61
N ASN A 25 6.55 6.92 -3.68
CA ASN A 25 8.01 7.08 -3.70
C ASN A 25 8.71 6.29 -2.57
N ARG A 26 8.46 4.98 -2.51
CA ARG A 26 8.95 4.06 -1.46
C ARG A 26 9.82 2.96 -2.03
N GLU A 27 10.72 2.45 -1.19
CA GLU A 27 11.46 1.23 -1.47
C GLU A 27 10.61 -0.02 -1.24
N VAL A 28 10.98 -1.10 -1.94
CA VAL A 28 10.30 -2.39 -1.87
C VAL A 28 11.28 -3.47 -1.38
N LEU A 29 10.84 -4.24 -0.39
CA LEU A 29 11.52 -5.45 0.06
C LEU A 29 10.72 -6.69 -0.36
N ARG A 30 11.42 -7.70 -0.87
CA ARG A 30 10.86 -9.03 -1.07
C ARG A 30 10.98 -9.82 0.23
N GLU A 31 9.88 -10.37 0.70
CA GLU A 31 9.79 -11.21 1.88
C GLU A 31 9.31 -12.61 1.48
N PRO A 32 9.56 -13.66 2.29
CA PRO A 32 9.06 -15.00 2.01
C PRO A 32 7.53 -15.06 1.82
N GLU A 33 6.80 -14.25 2.56
CA GLU A 33 5.35 -14.17 2.56
C GLU A 33 4.76 -13.21 1.53
N GLY A 34 5.58 -12.36 0.89
CA GLY A 34 5.04 -11.35 -0.02
C GLY A 34 6.02 -10.23 -0.36
N VAL A 35 5.46 -9.06 -0.66
CA VAL A 35 6.24 -7.88 -1.06
C VAL A 35 5.83 -6.69 -0.19
N LEU A 36 6.80 -6.12 0.50
CA LEU A 36 6.62 -5.00 1.43
C LEU A 36 7.10 -3.70 0.80
N GLY A 37 6.17 -2.75 0.61
CA GLY A 37 6.49 -1.34 0.43
C GLY A 37 6.77 -0.70 1.78
N LEU A 38 8.01 -0.26 1.99
CA LEU A 38 8.46 0.26 3.29
C LEU A 38 7.66 1.48 3.73
N GLY A 39 7.33 1.51 5.02
CA GLY A 39 6.83 2.72 5.69
C GLY A 39 7.99 3.53 6.28
N ASP A 40 7.64 4.66 6.89
CA ASP A 40 8.57 5.50 7.65
C ASP A 40 7.91 5.91 8.99
N MET A 41 8.53 6.80 9.76
CA MET A 41 7.97 7.26 11.04
C MET A 41 6.56 7.88 10.92
N LEU A 42 6.22 8.44 9.77
CA LEU A 42 4.95 9.12 9.48
C LEU A 42 3.97 8.23 8.70
N GLN A 43 4.46 7.18 8.05
CA GLN A 43 3.67 6.37 7.12
C GLN A 43 3.76 4.88 7.44
N VAL A 44 2.60 4.21 7.50
CA VAL A 44 2.54 2.75 7.65
C VAL A 44 3.04 2.04 6.38
N GLY A 45 3.73 0.92 6.55
CA GLY A 45 4.12 0.04 5.44
C GLY A 45 2.92 -0.65 4.80
N LEU A 46 3.05 -1.02 3.54
CA LEU A 46 2.02 -1.80 2.81
C LEU A 46 2.63 -3.12 2.37
N ARG A 47 2.09 -4.24 2.87
CA ARG A 47 2.51 -5.59 2.48
C ARG A 47 1.46 -6.20 1.56
N PHE A 48 1.91 -6.83 0.49
CA PHE A 48 1.05 -7.52 -0.47
C PHE A 48 1.41 -8.99 -0.52
N VAL A 49 0.40 -9.86 -0.42
CA VAL A 49 0.54 -11.31 -0.44
C VAL A 49 -0.28 -11.85 -1.61
N THR A 50 0.34 -12.69 -2.44
CA THR A 50 -0.38 -13.34 -3.54
C THR A 50 -1.36 -14.36 -2.96
N SER A 51 -2.64 -14.20 -3.27
CA SER A 51 -3.74 -15.01 -2.74
C SER A 51 -4.85 -15.14 -3.78
N ASP A 52 -5.46 -16.31 -3.86
CA ASP A 52 -6.67 -16.59 -4.65
C ASP A 52 -7.96 -16.38 -3.83
N THR A 53 -7.83 -15.93 -2.58
CA THR A 53 -8.94 -15.71 -1.66
C THR A 53 -9.87 -14.65 -2.22
N LYS A 54 -11.13 -15.03 -2.43
CA LYS A 54 -12.16 -14.09 -2.86
C LYS A 54 -12.56 -13.18 -1.70
N GLN A 55 -12.72 -11.89 -2.00
CA GLN A 55 -13.25 -10.94 -1.02
C GLN A 55 -14.66 -11.37 -0.60
N VAL A 56 -14.85 -11.64 0.70
CA VAL A 56 -16.16 -11.95 1.29
C VAL A 56 -16.65 -10.74 2.08
N GLY A 57 -17.83 -10.22 1.71
CA GLY A 57 -18.46 -9.10 2.41
C GLY A 57 -17.84 -7.72 2.09
N PRO A 58 -18.22 -6.68 2.85
CA PRO A 58 -17.81 -5.31 2.59
C PRO A 58 -16.30 -5.11 2.84
N ARG A 59 -15.70 -4.16 2.12
CA ARG A 59 -14.31 -3.76 2.34
C ARG A 59 -14.21 -3.06 3.69
N ARG A 60 -13.50 -3.67 4.63
CA ARG A 60 -13.34 -3.17 6.02
C ARG A 60 -12.23 -2.15 6.18
N LEU A 61 -11.38 -2.00 5.16
CA LEU A 61 -10.25 -1.09 5.17
C LEU A 61 -10.28 -0.19 3.95
N GLN A 62 -10.09 1.11 4.19
CA GLN A 62 -9.90 2.13 3.18
C GLN A 62 -8.61 2.88 3.51
N LEU A 63 -7.76 3.07 2.50
CA LEU A 63 -6.55 3.88 2.63
C LEU A 63 -6.87 5.32 2.28
N HIS A 64 -6.68 6.22 3.24
CA HIS A 64 -6.73 7.66 2.98
C HIS A 64 -5.29 8.16 2.80
N LEU A 65 -4.99 8.68 1.61
CA LEU A 65 -3.68 9.24 1.29
C LEU A 65 -3.75 10.75 1.39
N THR A 66 -2.84 11.34 2.15
CA THR A 66 -2.67 12.80 2.20
C THR A 66 -1.43 13.16 1.43
N SER A 67 -1.60 13.91 0.33
CA SER A 67 -0.48 14.44 -0.43
C SER A 67 -0.20 15.88 0.00
N SER A 68 1.08 16.21 0.17
CA SER A 68 1.55 17.58 0.34
C SER A 68 1.85 18.28 -0.99
N SER A 69 1.65 17.60 -2.14
CA SER A 69 1.76 18.23 -3.45
C SER A 69 0.67 19.28 -3.60
N ARG A 70 1.05 20.52 -3.91
CA ARG A 70 0.09 21.52 -4.41
C ARG A 70 -0.47 20.99 -5.73
N GLY A 71 -1.72 20.54 -5.74
CA GLY A 71 -2.43 20.32 -7.00
C GLY A 71 -2.48 21.63 -7.79
N PRO A 72 -2.67 21.60 -9.13
CA PRO A 72 -2.90 22.82 -9.88
C PRO A 72 -4.07 23.57 -9.24
N ALA A 73 -3.95 24.90 -9.11
CA ALA A 73 -4.99 25.74 -8.53
C ALA A 73 -6.33 25.37 -9.20
N ALA A 74 -7.30 24.93 -8.39
CA ALA A 74 -8.64 24.69 -8.88
C ALA A 74 -9.14 26.03 -9.45
N ASN A 75 -9.30 26.09 -10.78
CA ASN A 75 -9.89 27.25 -11.44
C ASN A 75 -11.32 27.36 -10.91
N ARG A 76 -11.59 28.45 -10.20
CA ARG A 76 -12.90 28.75 -9.62
C ARG A 76 -13.83 29.30 -10.69
#